data_AF-A0A9N9HU37-F1
#
_entry.id   AF-A0A9N9HU37-F1
#
_cell.length_a   1.000
_cell.length_b   1.000
_cell.length_c   1.000
_cell.angle_alpha   90.00
_cell.angle_beta   90.00
_cell.angle_gamma   90.00
#
_symmetry.space_group_name_H-M   'P 1'
#
loop_
_entity.id
_entity.type
_entity.pdbx_description
1 polymer ?
#
loop_
_entity_poly.entity_id
_entity_poly.type
_entity_poly.pdbx_seq_one_letter_code
_entity_poly.pdbx_strand_id
1 'polypeptide(L)'
;MMGEDAQQTRTPGLWLTTTINSQLCFTCSVNNNWNYNGQIGTSLELNKWYHIAYTLSESQKRMELYVDGELVGYKDVKDIIFNEFPLKIGHSDINADFQGQM
;
A
#
# COMPACT_ATOMS: atom_id res chain seq x y z
N MET A 1 14.99 -1.01 -20.29
CA MET A 1 14.25 -1.77 -19.27
C MET A 1 12.77 -1.42 -19.46
N MET A 2 11.87 -2.39 -19.54
CA MET A 2 10.42 -2.13 -19.64
C MET A 2 9.89 -1.63 -18.28
N GLY A 3 9.05 -0.60 -18.28
CA GLY A 3 8.46 0.00 -17.06
C GLY A 3 7.50 -0.93 -16.32
N GLU A 4 7.11 -0.55 -15.10
CA GLU A 4 6.22 -1.33 -14.19
C GLU A 4 4.95 -1.83 -14.91
N ASP A 5 4.34 -0.96 -15.71
CA ASP A 5 3.11 -1.24 -16.48
C ASP A 5 3.27 -2.36 -17.51
N ALA A 6 4.46 -2.48 -18.11
CA ALA A 6 4.76 -3.49 -19.13
C ALA A 6 5.09 -4.86 -18.52
N GLN A 7 5.50 -4.91 -17.25
CA GLN A 7 5.75 -6.17 -16.52
C GLN A 7 4.52 -6.68 -15.77
N GLN A 8 3.44 -5.89 -15.67
CA GLN A 8 2.26 -6.24 -14.87
C GLN A 8 2.63 -6.55 -13.41
N THR A 9 3.60 -5.81 -12.86
CA THR A 9 4.07 -5.95 -11.48
C THR A 9 4.42 -4.58 -10.92
N ARG A 10 4.06 -4.32 -9.67
CA ARG A 10 4.33 -3.06 -8.96
C ARG A 10 5.03 -3.29 -7.63
N THR A 11 5.72 -2.27 -7.16
CA THR A 11 6.29 -2.27 -5.82
C THR A 11 5.14 -2.27 -4.82
N PRO A 12 5.12 -3.14 -3.80
CA PRO A 12 4.12 -3.06 -2.74
C PRO A 12 4.09 -1.66 -2.15
N GLY A 13 2.89 -1.14 -1.93
CA GLY A 13 2.71 0.29 -1.66
C GLY A 13 1.64 0.55 -0.62
N LEU A 14 1.81 1.67 0.08
CA LEU A 14 0.89 2.24 1.05
C LEU A 14 0.70 3.73 0.71
N TRP A 15 -0.54 4.20 0.66
CA TRP A 15 -0.85 5.61 0.39
C TRP A 15 -2.16 6.03 1.05
N LEU A 16 -2.42 7.33 1.07
CA LEU A 16 -3.67 7.92 1.52
C LEU A 16 -4.53 8.29 0.33
N THR A 17 -5.84 8.03 0.42
CA THR A 17 -6.79 8.50 -0.59
C THR A 17 -7.61 9.67 -0.07
N THR A 18 -7.61 10.79 -0.81
CA THR A 18 -8.44 11.96 -0.47
C THR A 18 -9.90 11.79 -0.88
N THR A 19 -10.21 10.80 -1.73
CA THR A 19 -11.58 10.57 -2.23
C THR A 19 -12.49 9.87 -1.24
N ILE A 20 -11.95 9.20 -0.22
CA ILE A 20 -12.73 8.50 0.81
C ILE A 20 -12.12 8.78 2.19
N ASN A 21 -12.40 9.95 2.75
CA ASN A 21 -12.07 10.32 4.13
C ASN A 21 -10.61 10.03 4.57
N SER A 22 -9.62 10.27 3.70
CA SER A 22 -8.21 10.05 4.02
C SER A 22 -7.88 8.61 4.47
N GLN A 23 -8.60 7.62 3.94
CA GLN A 23 -8.37 6.22 4.26
C GLN A 23 -6.99 5.74 3.80
N LEU A 24 -6.43 4.80 4.56
CA LEU A 24 -5.21 4.09 4.21
C LEU A 24 -5.53 3.02 3.16
N CYS A 25 -4.78 3.09 2.06
CA CYS A 25 -4.82 2.15 0.96
C CYS A 25 -3.49 1.42 0.88
N PHE A 26 -3.53 0.12 0.65
CA PHE A 26 -2.34 -0.68 0.41
C PHE A 26 -2.50 -1.55 -0.83
N THR A 27 -1.39 -2.00 -1.39
CA THR A 27 -1.39 -2.84 -2.59
C THR A 27 -0.15 -3.71 -2.69
N CYS A 28 -0.31 -4.82 -3.39
CA CYS A 28 0.77 -5.61 -3.95
C CYS A 28 0.37 -6.15 -5.33
N SER A 29 1.31 -6.80 -6.01
CA SER A 29 1.01 -7.63 -7.17
C SER A 29 0.80 -9.08 -6.76
N VAL A 30 -0.12 -9.75 -7.46
CA VAL A 30 -0.33 -11.20 -7.40
C VAL A 30 -0.47 -11.74 -8.83
N ASN A 31 -0.49 -13.06 -8.99
CA ASN A 31 -0.77 -13.69 -10.28
C ASN A 31 -2.03 -13.12 -10.96
N ASN A 32 -1.89 -12.64 -12.20
CA ASN A 32 -2.95 -12.05 -13.02
C ASN A 32 -3.61 -10.78 -12.45
N ASN A 33 -3.05 -10.16 -11.41
CA ASN A 33 -3.51 -8.87 -10.92
C ASN A 33 -2.36 -8.07 -10.30
N TRP A 34 -1.85 -7.11 -11.06
CA TRP A 34 -0.76 -6.25 -10.62
C TRP A 34 -1.17 -5.21 -9.56
N ASN A 35 -2.47 -4.94 -9.41
CA ASN A 35 -3.03 -3.92 -8.51
C ASN A 35 -3.99 -4.57 -7.49
N TYR A 36 -3.54 -5.62 -6.81
CA TYR A 36 -4.30 -6.23 -5.73
C TYR A 36 -4.23 -5.32 -4.51
N ASN A 37 -5.29 -4.56 -4.27
CA ASN A 37 -5.33 -3.52 -3.25
C ASN A 37 -6.40 -3.77 -2.18
N GLY A 38 -6.24 -3.14 -1.03
CA GLY A 38 -7.25 -3.06 0.01
C GLY A 38 -7.33 -1.63 0.55
N GLN A 39 -8.48 -1.28 1.10
CA GLN A 39 -8.75 0.02 1.71
C GLN A 39 -9.30 -0.24 3.10
N ILE A 40 -8.72 0.40 4.11
CA ILE A 40 -9.17 0.27 5.49
C ILE A 40 -9.72 1.60 5.96
N GLY A 41 -10.91 1.54 6.57
CA GLY A 41 -11.75 2.67 6.94
C GLY A 41 -11.21 3.62 8.01
N THR A 42 -9.96 3.48 8.43
CA THR A 42 -9.36 4.34 9.45
C THR A 42 -9.11 5.73 8.87
N SER A 43 -9.88 6.72 9.32
CA SER A 43 -9.65 8.12 8.99
C SER A 43 -8.50 8.66 9.84
N LEU A 44 -7.44 9.14 9.20
CA LEU A 44 -6.35 9.84 9.89
C LEU A 44 -6.68 11.33 10.06
N GLU A 45 -6.33 11.89 11.21
CA GLU A 45 -6.46 13.31 11.51
C GLU A 45 -5.25 14.08 10.98
N LEU A 46 -5.47 15.31 10.52
CA LEU A 46 -4.38 16.18 10.08
C LEU A 46 -3.54 16.64 11.28
N ASN A 47 -2.24 16.86 11.04
CA ASN A 47 -1.27 17.36 12.02
C ASN A 47 -1.10 16.46 13.26
N LYS A 48 -1.30 15.14 13.09
CA LYS A 48 -1.07 14.14 14.12
C LYS A 48 -0.07 13.09 13.64
N TRP A 49 0.84 12.69 14.52
CA TRP A 49 1.78 11.60 14.25
C TRP A 49 1.09 10.26 14.44
N TYR A 50 1.39 9.33 13.54
CA TYR A 50 0.93 7.94 13.56
C TYR A 50 2.10 7.02 13.27
N HIS A 51 2.13 5.84 13.91
CA HIS A 51 2.97 4.73 13.48
C HIS A 51 2.15 3.79 12.60
N ILE A 52 2.48 3.69 11.31
CA ILE A 52 1.73 2.87 10.36
C ILE A 52 2.61 1.76 9.84
N ALA A 53 2.14 0.52 9.92
CA ALA A 53 2.82 -0.64 9.39
C ALA A 53 1.93 -1.44 8.46
N TYR A 54 2.48 -1.81 7.31
CA TYR A 54 1.87 -2.70 6.34
C TYR A 54 2.75 -3.95 6.23
N THR A 55 2.14 -5.13 6.43
CA THR A 55 2.82 -6.42 6.29
C THR A 55 2.22 -7.23 5.14
N LEU A 56 3.07 -8.02 4.49
CA LEU A 56 2.69 -8.88 3.38
C LEU A 56 3.31 -10.27 3.59
N SER A 57 2.47 -11.29 3.73
CA SER A 57 2.89 -12.62 4.17
C SER A 57 2.27 -13.72 3.32
N GLU A 58 3.08 -14.36 2.48
CA GLU A 58 2.65 -15.50 1.64
C GLU A 58 2.35 -16.74 2.49
N SER A 59 3.12 -16.96 3.57
CA SER A 59 2.93 -18.11 4.46
C SER A 59 1.62 -18.01 5.24
N GLN A 60 1.27 -16.81 5.72
CA GLN A 60 0.00 -16.54 6.41
C GLN A 60 -1.14 -16.24 5.44
N LYS A 61 -0.83 -16.03 4.15
CA LYS A 61 -1.78 -15.66 3.08
C LYS A 61 -2.55 -14.39 3.41
N ARG A 62 -1.86 -13.42 4.01
CA ARG A 62 -2.44 -12.20 4.56
C ARG A 62 -1.60 -10.97 4.27
N MET A 63 -2.33 -9.90 4.05
CA MET A 63 -1.85 -8.54 4.00
C MET A 63 -2.54 -7.78 5.12
N GLU A 64 -1.76 -7.26 6.07
CA GLU A 64 -2.27 -6.68 7.32
C GLU A 64 -1.81 -5.23 7.45
N LEU A 65 -2.68 -4.39 7.99
CA LEU A 65 -2.41 -2.98 8.23
C LEU A 65 -2.58 -2.66 9.70
N TYR A 66 -1.60 -1.95 10.24
CA TYR A 66 -1.55 -1.54 11.63
C TYR A 66 -1.43 -0.03 11.74
N VAL A 67 -2.14 0.54 12.72
CA VAL A 67 -2.01 1.95 13.12
C VAL A 67 -1.74 1.98 14.62
N ASP A 68 -0.68 2.66 15.01
CA ASP A 68 -0.18 2.74 16.39
C ASP A 68 0.01 1.36 17.07
N GLY A 69 0.37 0.36 16.24
CA GLY A 69 0.58 -1.02 16.68
C GLY A 69 -0.68 -1.90 16.72
N GLU A 70 -1.87 -1.33 16.49
CA GLU A 70 -3.13 -2.07 16.48
C GLU A 70 -3.50 -2.53 15.06
N LEU A 71 -3.94 -3.78 14.92
CA LEU A 71 -4.43 -4.31 13.65
C LEU A 71 -5.76 -3.62 13.29
N VAL A 72 -5.75 -2.76 12.28
CA VAL A 72 -6.94 -2.03 11.83
C VAL A 72 -7.66 -2.70 10.66
N GLY A 73 -6.98 -3.64 9.99
CA GLY A 73 -7.62 -4.41 8.93
C GLY A 73 -6.66 -5.34 8.20
N TYR A 74 -7.23 -6.24 7.41
CA TYR A 74 -6.49 -7.20 6.62
C TYR A 74 -7.20 -7.55 5.32
N LYS A 75 -6.46 -8.14 4.40
CA LYS A 75 -6.98 -8.76 3.19
C LYS A 75 -6.27 -10.09 2.94
N ASP A 76 -7.03 -11.12 2.59
CA ASP A 76 -6.46 -12.39 2.16
C ASP A 76 -5.69 -12.19 0.85
N VAL A 77 -4.51 -12.78 0.73
CA VAL A 77 -3.62 -12.63 -0.43
C VAL A 77 -2.83 -13.92 -0.64
N LYS A 78 -2.52 -14.25 -1.89
CA LYS A 78 -1.71 -15.41 -2.28
C LYS A 78 -0.95 -15.07 -3.56
N ASP A 79 0.07 -15.86 -3.86
CA ASP A 79 0.87 -15.76 -5.07
C ASP A 79 1.47 -14.35 -5.25
N ILE A 80 2.02 -13.80 -4.17
CA ILE A 80 2.61 -12.46 -4.12
C ILE A 80 3.80 -12.37 -5.08
N ILE A 81 3.85 -11.30 -5.86
CA ILE A 81 4.93 -10.98 -6.78
C ILE A 81 5.62 -9.70 -6.32
N PHE A 82 6.93 -9.78 -6.08
CA PHE A 82 7.79 -8.61 -5.88
C PHE A 82 8.47 -8.25 -7.20
N ASN A 83 8.65 -6.96 -7.44
CA ASN A 83 9.34 -6.46 -8.62
C ASN A 83 10.71 -5.86 -8.21
N GLU A 84 11.53 -5.52 -9.20
CA GLU A 84 12.88 -4.96 -8.99
C GLU A 84 12.92 -3.44 -9.18
N PHE A 85 11.76 -2.77 -9.14
CA PHE A 85 11.69 -1.32 -9.33
C PHE A 85 11.97 -0.58 -8.01
N PRO A 86 12.41 0.68 -8.07
CA PRO A 86 12.77 1.44 -6.87
C PRO A 86 11.62 1.58 -5.87
N LEU A 87 11.97 1.60 -4.59
CA LEU A 87 11.06 2.08 -3.55
C LEU A 87 10.84 3.58 -3.72
N LYS A 88 9.58 3.99 -3.80
CA LYS A 88 9.17 5.40 -3.87
C LYS A 88 8.63 5.81 -2.52
N ILE A 89 9.15 6.91 -1.98
CA ILE A 89 8.75 7.47 -0.70
C ILE A 89 8.27 8.90 -0.96
N GLY A 90 7.03 9.20 -0.58
CA GLY A 90 6.43 10.52 -0.77
C GLY A 90 6.16 10.92 -2.24
N HIS A 91 6.41 10.03 -3.19
CA HIS A 91 6.33 10.29 -4.63
C HIS A 91 5.41 9.30 -5.35
N SER A 92 4.70 9.77 -6.37
CA SER A 92 3.94 8.93 -7.30
C SER A 92 4.13 9.40 -8.74
N ASP A 93 4.29 8.46 -9.67
CA ASP A 93 4.44 8.82 -11.09
C ASP A 93 3.13 9.29 -11.75
N ILE A 94 1.99 9.06 -11.10
CA ILE A 94 0.65 9.34 -11.65
C ILE A 94 -0.23 10.20 -10.74
N ASN A 95 0.09 10.31 -9.45
CA ASN A 95 -0.65 11.10 -8.47
C ASN A 95 0.22 12.23 -7.91
N ALA A 96 -0.39 13.15 -7.18
CA ALA A 96 0.35 14.18 -6.46
C ALA A 96 1.21 13.58 -5.34
N ASP A 97 2.35 14.22 -5.10
CA ASP A 97 3.30 13.86 -4.04
C ASP A 97 2.74 14.11 -2.64
N PHE A 98 3.24 13.35 -1.68
CA PHE A 98 2.82 13.46 -0.28
C PHE A 98 3.18 14.84 0.30
N GLN A 99 2.19 15.47 0.94
CA GLN A 99 2.34 16.76 1.61
C GLN A 99 2.24 16.54 3.12
N GLY A 100 3.36 16.30 3.79
CA GLY A 100 3.40 16.06 5.22
C GLY A 100 4.80 15.73 5.74
N GLN A 101 4.86 15.21 6.96
CA GLN A 101 6.09 14.73 7.60
C GLN A 101 6.03 13.20 7.73
N MET A 102 7.19 12.56 7.62
CA MET A 102 7.40 11.12 7.74
C MET A 102 8.70 10.83 8.45
#